data_AF-Q2QWD5-F1
#
_entry.id   AF-Q2QWD5-F1
#
_cell.length_a   1.000
_cell.length_b   1.000
_cell.length_c   1.000
_cell.angle_alpha   90.00
_cell.angle_beta   90.00
_cell.angle_gamma   90.00
#
_symmetry.space_group_name_H-M   'P 1'
#
loop_
_entity.id
_entity.type
_entity.pdbx_description
1 polymer ?
#
loop_
_entity_poly.entity_id
_entity_poly.type
_entity_poly.pdbx_seq_one_letter_code
_entity_poly.pdbx_strand_id
1 'polypeptide(L)'
;MSASNNKLQFTPRSSLFQGNEINFSMLYLHHTPAGPRPDQSGLTGNNRETGLGPLVVNNWPVYDGIGRDAKVVARAQGLHIYAGNWHNSFSLVFKDERSGSTLEVMGIVVERGEWAIVGGTGQFAMANGVIFKKFHEQKQEGNIMELTIQGFCPVLKGSQLTLRDYIVNIMVLDINVLCPLMKHLIFDSISFIYLDQAGQKHRAGPWGGPGGDPYMIEFGSSELLKEVSGTYGLYEGWKVIRSIKFVTNKKPYGPFGR
;
A
#
# COMPACT_ATOMS: atom_id res chain seq x y z
N MET A 1 10.91 -9.65 -46.57
CA MET A 1 10.26 -8.43 -46.01
C MET A 1 10.37 -8.53 -44.50
N SER A 2 11.02 -7.55 -43.86
CA SER A 2 11.37 -7.58 -42.43
C SER A 2 10.14 -7.40 -41.55
N ALA A 3 10.00 -8.24 -40.52
CA ALA A 3 9.05 -8.02 -39.45
C ALA A 3 9.34 -6.68 -38.76
N SER A 4 8.37 -5.77 -38.76
CA SER A 4 8.45 -4.53 -38.00
C SER A 4 8.37 -4.87 -36.51
N ASN A 5 9.53 -4.98 -35.85
CA ASN A 5 9.63 -4.99 -34.39
C ASN A 5 9.29 -3.59 -33.85
N ASN A 6 8.00 -3.25 -33.83
CA ASN A 6 7.56 -2.03 -33.18
C ASN A 6 7.73 -2.21 -31.67
N LYS A 7 8.79 -1.61 -31.10
CA LYS A 7 9.10 -1.62 -29.66
C LYS A 7 8.11 -0.80 -28.82
N LEU A 8 7.13 -0.15 -29.47
CA LEU A 8 6.14 0.72 -28.88
C LEU A 8 4.75 0.20 -29.29
N GLN A 9 4.28 -0.86 -28.62
CA GLN A 9 2.94 -1.41 -28.82
C GLN A 9 2.08 -1.15 -27.58
N PHE A 10 0.82 -0.77 -27.81
CA PHE A 10 -0.20 -0.65 -26.78
C PHE A 10 -1.08 -1.90 -26.82
N THR A 11 -1.16 -2.62 -25.69
CA THR A 11 -2.07 -3.77 -25.55
C THR A 11 -3.26 -3.35 -24.67
N PRO A 12 -4.48 -3.31 -25.22
CA PRO A 12 -5.68 -3.05 -24.42
C PRO A 12 -5.82 -4.11 -23.32
N ARG A 13 -6.13 -3.69 -22.10
CA ARG A 13 -6.26 -4.59 -20.95
C ARG A 13 -7.61 -4.36 -20.28
N SER A 14 -8.44 -5.41 -20.25
CA SER A 14 -9.81 -5.40 -19.74
C SER A 14 -9.96 -6.02 -18.34
N SER A 15 -8.85 -6.26 -17.63
CA SER A 15 -8.86 -6.91 -16.31
C SER A 15 -8.97 -5.89 -15.17
N LEU A 16 -9.77 -6.22 -14.15
CA LEU A 16 -9.72 -5.56 -12.83
C LEU A 16 -8.30 -5.68 -12.24
N PHE A 17 -7.76 -4.58 -11.74
CA PHE A 17 -6.43 -4.54 -11.13
C PHE A 17 -6.53 -4.81 -9.63
N GLN A 18 -5.74 -5.78 -9.14
CA GLN A 18 -5.46 -5.91 -7.72
C GLN A 18 -4.45 -4.81 -7.34
N GLY A 19 -4.67 -4.15 -6.20
CA GLY A 19 -3.75 -3.15 -5.70
C GLY A 19 -3.74 -3.09 -4.18
N ASN A 20 -2.73 -2.40 -3.66
CA ASN A 20 -2.54 -2.18 -2.25
C ASN A 20 -3.18 -0.83 -1.89
N GLU A 21 -3.96 -0.84 -0.82
CA GLU A 21 -4.40 0.37 -0.16
C GLU A 21 -3.23 0.97 0.64
N ILE A 22 -3.02 2.26 0.48
CA ILE A 22 -2.09 3.05 1.28
C ILE A 22 -2.91 3.74 2.36
N ASN A 23 -2.63 3.43 3.62
CA ASN A 23 -3.28 4.06 4.77
C ASN A 23 -2.22 4.28 5.86
N PHE A 24 -1.51 5.40 5.77
CA PHE A 24 -0.53 5.81 6.78
C PHE A 24 -1.10 6.98 7.56
N SER A 25 -1.01 6.93 8.88
CA SER A 25 -1.48 7.99 9.78
C SER A 25 -0.46 8.24 10.88
N MET A 26 -0.66 9.32 11.64
CA MET A 26 0.24 9.72 12.73
C MET A 26 1.68 9.92 12.25
N LEU A 27 1.84 10.47 11.05
CA LEU A 27 3.12 10.91 10.53
C LEU A 27 3.28 12.42 10.79
N TYR A 28 4.50 12.88 11.06
CA TYR A 28 4.73 14.26 11.49
C TYR A 28 5.80 14.92 10.61
N LEU A 29 5.39 15.83 9.74
CA LEU A 29 6.30 16.62 8.92
C LEU A 29 6.76 17.83 9.69
N HIS A 30 8.08 17.97 9.83
CA HIS A 30 8.69 19.16 10.42
C HIS A 30 9.01 20.14 9.31
N HIS A 31 8.49 21.35 9.43
CA HIS A 31 8.73 22.47 8.54
C HIS A 31 9.52 23.53 9.32
N THR A 32 10.83 23.62 9.06
CA THR A 32 11.79 24.42 9.85
C THR A 32 12.47 25.48 8.97
N PRO A 33 11.76 26.58 8.63
CA PRO A 33 12.26 27.64 7.76
C PRO A 33 13.52 28.36 8.24
N ALA A 34 13.75 28.42 9.55
CA ALA A 34 14.81 29.24 10.14
C ALA A 34 15.47 28.52 11.32
N GLY A 35 16.51 29.11 11.92
CA GLY A 35 17.23 28.54 13.05
C GLY A 35 18.60 27.96 12.66
N PRO A 36 19.30 27.26 13.58
CA PRO A 36 20.65 26.75 13.38
C PRO A 36 20.70 25.53 12.45
N ARG A 37 19.56 24.89 12.16
CA ARG A 37 19.46 23.70 11.30
C ARG A 37 18.20 23.77 10.42
N PRO A 38 18.11 24.74 9.49
CA PRO A 38 16.97 24.86 8.61
C PRO A 38 16.88 23.64 7.68
N ASP A 39 15.67 23.23 7.35
CA ASP A 39 15.40 22.09 6.45
C ASP A 39 14.97 22.53 5.04
N GLN A 40 15.15 23.82 4.75
CA GLN A 40 14.85 24.43 3.45
C GLN A 40 15.72 25.67 3.17
N SER A 41 15.75 26.11 1.91
CA SER A 41 16.48 27.29 1.47
C SER A 41 15.71 28.06 0.41
N GLY A 42 15.54 29.37 0.62
CA GLY A 42 15.03 30.28 -0.40
C GLY A 42 16.06 30.47 -1.52
N LEU A 43 15.59 30.50 -2.77
CA LEU A 43 16.42 30.63 -3.97
C LEU A 43 16.20 31.96 -4.70
N THR A 44 15.00 32.53 -4.62
CA THR A 44 14.63 33.77 -5.32
C THR A 44 14.01 34.77 -4.36
N GLY A 45 14.18 36.05 -4.68
CA GLY A 45 13.47 37.14 -3.99
C GLY A 45 12.03 37.27 -4.48
N ASN A 46 11.27 38.15 -3.83
CA ASN A 46 9.91 38.50 -4.24
C ASN A 46 9.86 39.71 -5.16
N ASN A 47 8.88 39.71 -6.06
CA ASN A 47 8.45 40.92 -6.76
C ASN A 47 7.90 41.92 -5.72
N ARG A 48 8.33 43.18 -5.79
CA ARG A 48 7.96 44.21 -4.80
C ARG A 48 6.51 44.67 -4.87
N GLU A 49 5.88 44.59 -6.03
CA GLU A 49 4.50 45.02 -6.24
C GLU A 49 3.51 43.90 -5.90
N THR A 50 3.83 42.67 -6.29
CA THR A 50 2.89 41.54 -6.21
C THR A 50 3.23 40.53 -5.12
N GLY A 51 4.44 40.56 -4.56
CA GLY A 51 4.94 39.55 -3.62
C GLY A 51 5.26 38.19 -4.24
N LEU A 52 4.97 38.00 -5.54
CA LEU A 52 5.14 36.74 -6.26
C LEU A 52 6.60 36.41 -6.54
N GLY A 53 6.89 35.12 -6.72
CA GLY A 53 8.20 34.66 -7.19
C GLY A 53 9.13 34.01 -6.16
N PRO A 54 8.96 34.14 -4.82
CA PRO A 54 9.72 33.33 -3.88
C PRO A 54 9.64 31.85 -4.20
N LEU A 55 10.79 31.24 -4.47
CA LEU A 55 10.99 29.82 -4.71
C LEU A 55 11.88 29.30 -3.58
N VAL A 56 11.47 28.18 -3.00
CA VAL A 56 12.17 27.55 -1.88
C VAL A 56 12.37 26.08 -2.22
N VAL A 57 13.56 25.56 -1.98
CA VAL A 57 13.85 24.12 -2.00
C VAL A 57 13.77 23.56 -0.60
N ASN A 58 13.16 22.39 -0.45
CA ASN A 58 12.93 21.77 0.84
C ASN A 58 13.44 20.33 0.92
N ASN A 59 13.83 19.94 2.13
CA ASN A 59 14.21 18.59 2.51
C ASN A 59 13.63 18.29 3.90
N TRP A 60 12.31 18.39 4.03
CA TRP A 60 11.60 18.31 5.31
C TRP A 60 11.59 16.88 5.85
N PRO A 61 12.03 16.63 7.09
CA PRO A 61 11.96 15.30 7.68
C PRO A 61 10.52 14.98 8.11
N VAL A 62 10.12 13.72 7.88
CA VAL A 62 8.84 13.16 8.33
C VAL A 62 9.11 12.06 9.34
N TYR A 63 8.52 12.22 10.53
CA TYR A 63 8.68 11.33 11.67
C TYR A 63 7.46 10.41 11.84
N ASP A 64 7.67 9.25 12.46
CA ASP A 64 6.62 8.29 12.86
C ASP A 64 5.98 8.60 14.23
N GLY A 65 6.37 9.71 14.86
CA GLY A 65 5.88 10.16 16.16
C GLY A 65 6.42 11.52 16.56
N ILE A 66 6.04 11.99 17.76
CA ILE A 66 6.43 13.30 18.31
C ILE A 66 7.45 13.15 19.47
N GLY A 67 7.68 11.92 19.93
CA GLY A 67 8.57 11.61 21.05
C GLY A 67 10.07 11.75 20.72
N ARG A 68 10.92 11.73 21.76
CA ARG A 68 12.38 11.78 21.61
C ARG A 68 12.95 10.60 20.80
N ASP A 69 12.23 9.48 20.81
CA ASP A 69 12.62 8.26 20.09
C ASP A 69 12.01 8.16 18.68
N ALA A 70 11.27 9.20 18.25
CA ALA A 70 10.66 9.23 16.93
C ALA A 70 11.73 9.19 15.83
N LYS A 71 11.47 8.38 14.81
CA LYS A 71 12.42 8.11 13.73
C LYS A 71 11.97 8.80 12.46
N VAL A 72 12.95 9.29 11.69
CA VAL A 72 12.70 9.82 10.35
C VAL A 72 12.39 8.65 9.42
N VAL A 73 11.12 8.51 9.05
CA VAL A 73 10.64 7.45 8.14
C VAL A 73 10.58 7.90 6.69
N ALA A 74 10.52 9.20 6.43
CA ALA A 74 10.59 9.76 5.08
C ALA A 74 11.16 11.18 5.08
N ARG A 75 11.48 11.70 3.89
CA ARG A 75 11.77 13.12 3.68
C ARG A 75 10.99 13.66 2.49
N ALA A 76 10.36 14.82 2.66
CA ALA A 76 9.71 15.55 1.57
C ALA A 76 10.77 16.42 0.86
N GLN A 77 11.21 15.94 -0.29
CA GLN A 77 12.32 16.51 -1.06
C GLN A 77 11.80 17.13 -2.35
N GLY A 78 11.94 18.43 -2.48
CA GLY A 78 11.43 19.14 -3.66
C GLY A 78 11.44 20.65 -3.49
N LEU A 79 10.38 21.29 -3.94
CA LEU A 79 10.27 22.74 -3.94
C LEU A 79 8.84 23.22 -3.67
N HIS A 80 8.75 24.49 -3.27
CA HIS A 80 7.52 25.24 -3.29
C HIS A 80 7.75 26.68 -3.77
N ILE A 81 6.78 27.20 -4.52
CA ILE A 81 6.84 28.52 -5.15
C ILE A 81 5.58 29.32 -4.81
N TYR A 82 5.76 30.61 -4.52
CA TYR A 82 4.65 31.51 -4.27
C TYR A 82 4.16 32.16 -5.58
N ALA A 83 2.98 31.71 -6.03
CA ALA A 83 2.31 32.15 -7.25
C ALA A 83 0.86 32.61 -6.98
N GLY A 84 0.66 33.35 -5.88
CA GLY A 84 -0.63 33.74 -5.31
C GLY A 84 -1.03 32.85 -4.14
N ASN A 85 -0.60 31.59 -4.18
CA ASN A 85 -0.53 30.68 -3.05
C ASN A 85 0.75 29.83 -3.19
N TRP A 86 1.15 29.14 -2.13
CA TRP A 86 2.32 28.28 -2.15
C TRP A 86 2.00 26.96 -2.86
N HIS A 87 2.44 26.83 -4.10
CA HIS A 87 2.37 25.58 -4.85
C HIS A 87 3.56 24.70 -4.47
N ASN A 88 3.31 23.42 -4.19
CA ASN A 88 4.30 22.44 -3.77
C ASN A 88 4.44 21.35 -4.82
N SER A 89 5.67 20.96 -5.10
CA SER A 89 6.01 19.76 -5.87
C SER A 89 7.21 19.09 -5.23
N PHE A 90 7.02 17.88 -4.71
CA PHE A 90 8.08 17.15 -4.03
C PHE A 90 7.84 15.65 -4.09
N SER A 91 8.92 14.90 -3.90
CA SER A 91 8.87 13.45 -3.67
C SER A 91 8.94 13.19 -2.16
N LEU A 92 8.01 12.39 -1.65
CA LEU A 92 8.11 11.82 -0.31
C LEU A 92 8.98 10.56 -0.38
N VAL A 93 10.25 10.72 -0.01
CA VAL A 93 11.28 9.68 -0.12
C VAL A 93 11.35 8.89 1.18
N PHE A 94 10.95 7.62 1.15
CA PHE A 94 10.93 6.76 2.34
C PHE A 94 12.35 6.29 2.72
N LYS A 95 12.58 6.11 4.02
CA LYS A 95 13.88 5.75 4.62
C LYS A 95 13.86 4.54 5.53
N ASP A 96 12.68 4.01 5.80
CA ASP A 96 12.49 2.80 6.60
C ASP A 96 12.45 1.55 5.71
N GLU A 97 11.66 0.54 6.04
CA GLU A 97 11.48 -0.67 5.23
C GLU A 97 10.96 -0.39 3.80
N ARG A 98 10.44 0.82 3.56
CA ARG A 98 10.02 1.30 2.24
C ARG A 98 11.12 2.02 1.48
N SER A 99 12.35 2.01 1.99
CA SER A 99 13.50 2.66 1.36
C SER A 99 13.65 2.28 -0.11
N GLY A 100 13.96 3.26 -0.94
CA GLY A 100 13.99 3.13 -2.40
C GLY A 100 12.64 3.34 -3.10
N SER A 101 11.56 3.57 -2.35
CA SER A 101 10.23 3.93 -2.88
C SER A 101 9.91 5.41 -2.62
N THR A 102 9.09 5.99 -3.49
CA THR A 102 8.63 7.40 -3.36
C THR A 102 7.13 7.52 -3.61
N LEU A 103 6.51 8.52 -2.98
CA LEU A 103 5.25 9.09 -3.46
C LEU A 103 5.53 10.45 -4.09
N GLU A 104 4.99 10.70 -5.28
CA GLU A 104 5.12 11.98 -5.97
C GLU A 104 3.92 12.86 -5.62
N VAL A 105 4.21 14.05 -5.08
CA VAL A 105 3.22 14.88 -4.42
C VAL A 105 3.15 16.26 -5.08
N MET A 106 1.93 16.71 -5.34
CA MET A 106 1.65 18.05 -5.84
C MET A 106 0.44 18.67 -5.13
N GLY A 107 0.47 19.99 -4.91
CA GLY A 107 -0.73 20.68 -4.46
C GLY A 107 -0.51 22.13 -4.05
N ILE A 108 -1.62 22.81 -3.78
CA ILE A 108 -1.65 24.20 -3.36
C ILE A 108 -1.74 24.21 -1.82
N VAL A 109 -1.06 25.16 -1.17
CA VAL A 109 -0.95 25.35 0.28
C VAL A 109 0.07 24.44 0.97
N VAL A 110 1.03 25.06 1.68
CA VAL A 110 2.04 24.35 2.50
C VAL A 110 1.45 23.88 3.84
N GLU A 111 0.74 24.75 4.55
CA GLU A 111 0.49 24.59 5.99
C GLU A 111 -0.74 23.75 6.38
N ARG A 112 -1.80 23.79 5.58
CA ARG A 112 -3.08 23.10 5.86
C ARG A 112 -3.73 22.60 4.59
N GLY A 113 -4.67 21.67 4.73
CA GLY A 113 -5.48 21.14 3.63
C GLY A 113 -4.88 19.86 3.07
N GLU A 114 -4.98 19.69 1.76
CA GLU A 114 -4.64 18.43 1.09
C GLU A 114 -3.50 18.61 0.08
N TRP A 115 -2.75 17.54 -0.16
CA TRP A 115 -1.93 17.40 -1.35
C TRP A 115 -2.35 16.15 -2.12
N ALA A 116 -2.27 16.22 -3.45
CA ALA A 116 -2.52 15.07 -4.31
C ALA A 116 -1.27 14.21 -4.40
N ILE A 117 -1.45 12.89 -4.29
CA ILE A 117 -0.49 11.91 -4.76
C ILE A 117 -0.76 11.71 -6.25
N VAL A 118 0.18 12.15 -7.07
CA VAL A 118 0.07 12.09 -8.53
C VAL A 118 0.84 10.93 -9.14
N GLY A 119 1.59 10.20 -8.32
CA GLY A 119 2.38 9.06 -8.73
C GLY A 119 3.17 8.45 -7.58
N GLY A 120 4.00 7.48 -7.92
CA GLY A 120 4.98 6.91 -7.01
C GLY A 120 5.91 5.95 -7.72
N THR A 121 6.94 5.51 -7.01
CA THR A 121 7.97 4.58 -7.49
C THR A 121 8.18 3.44 -6.50
N GLY A 122 8.89 2.39 -6.93
CA GLY A 122 9.18 1.22 -6.09
C GLY A 122 7.90 0.52 -5.66
N GLN A 123 7.70 0.37 -4.35
CA GLN A 123 6.50 -0.24 -3.76
C GLN A 123 5.21 0.56 -4.05
N PHE A 124 5.35 1.84 -4.41
CA PHE A 124 4.23 2.74 -4.71
C PHE A 124 4.11 3.06 -6.20
N ALA A 125 4.64 2.20 -7.08
CA ALA A 125 4.54 2.41 -8.51
C ALA A 125 3.08 2.61 -8.95
N MET A 126 2.84 3.68 -9.71
CA MET A 126 1.51 4.12 -10.14
C MET A 126 0.53 4.47 -8.98
N ALA A 127 1.05 4.91 -7.83
CA ALA A 127 0.19 5.35 -6.74
C ALA A 127 -0.64 6.59 -7.11
N ASN A 128 -1.87 6.65 -6.59
CA ASN A 128 -2.75 7.81 -6.63
C ASN A 128 -3.48 7.96 -5.29
N GLY A 129 -3.78 9.17 -4.87
CA GLY A 129 -4.37 9.39 -3.54
C GLY A 129 -4.26 10.83 -3.04
N VAL A 130 -4.42 10.99 -1.73
CA VAL A 130 -4.45 12.27 -1.02
C VAL A 130 -3.61 12.19 0.25
N ILE A 131 -2.87 13.27 0.54
CA ILE A 131 -2.23 13.52 1.83
C ILE A 131 -3.02 14.63 2.52
N PHE A 132 -3.68 14.29 3.62
CA PHE A 132 -4.32 15.25 4.51
C PHE A 132 -3.30 15.83 5.48
N LYS A 133 -3.31 17.15 5.66
CA LYS A 133 -2.44 17.89 6.57
C LYS A 133 -3.26 18.56 7.65
N LYS A 134 -2.87 18.34 8.90
CA LYS A 134 -3.41 19.04 10.06
C LYS A 134 -2.28 19.73 10.80
N PHE A 135 -2.50 20.98 11.20
CA PHE A 135 -1.57 21.67 12.07
C PHE A 135 -1.49 20.95 13.43
N HIS A 136 -0.28 20.62 13.86
CA HIS A 136 -0.04 19.92 15.13
C HIS A 136 0.50 20.86 16.19
N GLU A 137 1.64 21.51 15.94
CA GLU A 137 2.35 22.33 16.93
C GLU A 137 3.11 23.48 16.24
N GLN A 138 3.11 24.67 16.86
CA GLN A 138 4.04 25.74 16.52
C GLN A 138 5.30 25.59 17.35
N LYS A 139 6.46 25.52 16.69
CA LYS A 139 7.78 25.57 17.32
C LYS A 139 8.39 26.97 17.14
N GLN A 140 9.47 27.24 17.89
CA GLN A 140 10.19 28.51 17.79
C GLN A 140 10.78 28.76 16.39
N GLU A 141 11.17 27.70 15.69
CA GLU A 141 11.91 27.75 14.42
C GLU A 141 11.06 27.29 13.22
N GLY A 142 9.77 27.00 13.43
CA GLY A 142 8.93 26.39 12.41
C GLY A 142 7.66 25.76 12.99
N ASN A 143 7.06 24.83 12.27
CA ASN A 143 5.83 24.17 12.69
C ASN A 143 5.87 22.67 12.36
N ILE A 144 5.06 21.90 13.08
CA ILE A 144 4.81 20.50 12.77
C ILE A 144 3.42 20.35 12.18
N MET A 145 3.34 19.58 11.11
CA MET A 145 2.09 19.12 10.53
C MET A 145 1.94 17.62 10.72
N GLU A 146 0.78 17.20 11.19
CA GLU A 146 0.35 15.81 11.18
C GLU A 146 -0.16 15.47 9.78
N LEU A 147 0.32 14.34 9.25
CA LEU A 147 -0.01 13.83 7.93
C LEU A 147 -0.80 12.52 8.05
N THR A 148 -1.86 12.44 7.26
CA THR A 148 -2.57 11.19 6.96
C THR A 148 -2.54 10.97 5.46
N ILE A 149 -2.00 9.84 5.03
CA ILE A 149 -1.77 9.47 3.64
C ILE A 149 -2.73 8.36 3.28
N GLN A 150 -3.63 8.65 2.34
CA GLN A 150 -4.60 7.70 1.82
C GLN A 150 -4.44 7.57 0.30
N GLY A 151 -4.40 6.34 -0.21
CA GLY A 151 -4.25 6.14 -1.64
C GLY A 151 -4.32 4.68 -2.05
N PHE A 152 -4.03 4.47 -3.31
CA PHE A 152 -4.05 3.15 -3.93
C PHE A 152 -2.86 3.03 -4.88
N CYS A 153 -2.25 1.85 -4.94
CA CYS A 153 -1.27 1.53 -5.97
C CYS A 153 -1.50 0.10 -6.49
N PRO A 154 -1.45 -0.14 -7.81
CA PRO A 154 -1.66 -1.47 -8.37
C PRO A 154 -0.46 -2.40 -8.09
N VAL A 155 -0.73 -3.69 -7.96
CA VAL A 155 0.31 -4.72 -7.91
C VAL A 155 0.80 -4.99 -9.33
N LEU A 156 2.05 -4.64 -9.62
CA LEU A 156 2.65 -4.88 -10.93
C LEU A 156 3.11 -6.34 -11.08
N LYS A 157 2.81 -6.98 -12.22
CA LYS A 157 3.34 -8.33 -12.49
C LYS A 157 4.86 -8.24 -12.63
N GLY A 158 5.59 -8.84 -11.69
CA GLY A 158 7.05 -8.84 -11.66
C GLY A 158 7.67 -8.05 -10.50
N SER A 159 6.89 -7.25 -9.76
CA SER A 159 7.31 -6.84 -8.42
C SER A 159 7.27 -8.08 -7.54
N GLN A 160 8.44 -8.66 -7.27
CA GLN A 160 8.59 -9.56 -6.15
C GLN A 160 8.09 -8.80 -4.93
N LEU A 161 6.96 -9.23 -4.38
CA LEU A 161 6.65 -8.93 -2.99
C LEU A 161 7.82 -9.49 -2.21
N THR A 162 8.75 -8.62 -1.79
CA THR A 162 9.63 -8.96 -0.69
C THR A 162 8.72 -9.08 0.52
N LEU A 163 8.20 -10.28 0.74
CA LEU A 163 7.69 -10.75 2.02
C LEU A 163 8.87 -10.78 2.98
N ARG A 164 9.36 -9.60 3.35
CA ARG A 164 10.23 -9.39 4.49
C ARG A 164 9.41 -8.56 5.47
N ASP A 165 9.09 -9.21 6.56
CA ASP A 165 8.77 -8.61 7.86
C ASP A 165 7.42 -7.90 8.05
N TYR A 166 6.41 -8.22 7.23
CA TYR A 166 5.05 -8.28 7.80
C TYR A 166 4.87 -9.63 8.48
N ILE A 167 5.11 -9.65 9.79
CA ILE A 167 4.22 -10.39 10.66
C ILE A 167 2.85 -9.76 10.43
N VAL A 168 2.16 -10.28 9.43
CA VAL A 168 0.72 -10.26 9.44
C VAL A 168 0.39 -11.02 10.72
N ASN A 169 0.23 -10.29 11.83
CA ASN A 169 -0.59 -10.73 12.94
C ASN A 169 -2.02 -10.78 12.40
N ILE A 170 -2.28 -11.67 11.44
CA ILE A 170 -3.48 -12.46 11.56
C ILE A 170 -3.13 -13.28 12.78
N MET A 171 -3.62 -12.83 13.94
CA MET A 171 -3.89 -13.77 14.99
C MET A 171 -4.89 -14.73 14.35
N VAL A 172 -4.37 -15.80 13.74
CA VAL A 172 -5.19 -16.91 13.31
C VAL A 172 -5.51 -17.64 14.61
N LEU A 173 -6.43 -17.08 15.36
CA LEU A 173 -7.26 -17.87 16.25
C LEU A 173 -8.37 -18.40 15.32
N ASP A 174 -8.24 -19.67 14.98
CA ASP A 174 -9.23 -20.45 14.24
C ASP A 174 -9.47 -19.99 12.80
N ILE A 175 -8.64 -20.46 11.87
CA ILE A 175 -9.18 -20.68 10.52
C ILE A 175 -10.24 -21.79 10.66
N ASN A 176 -11.50 -21.50 10.38
CA ASN A 176 -12.51 -22.54 10.21
C ASN A 176 -12.81 -22.63 8.71
N VAL A 177 -12.11 -23.49 7.97
CA VAL A 177 -12.39 -23.67 6.53
C VAL A 177 -13.66 -24.50 6.36
N LEU A 178 -14.87 -24.00 6.21
CA LEU A 178 -15.96 -24.93 5.81
C LEU A 178 -15.70 -25.42 4.37
N CYS A 179 -15.16 -26.63 4.16
CA CYS A 179 -14.88 -27.24 2.83
C CYS A 179 -15.86 -28.35 2.40
N PRO A 180 -16.95 -27.98 1.71
CA PRO A 180 -17.76 -28.74 0.77
C PRO A 180 -17.58 -30.25 0.37
N LEU A 181 -16.93 -31.18 1.09
CA LEU A 181 -16.65 -32.60 0.85
C LEU A 181 -17.87 -33.52 0.59
N MET A 182 -18.54 -33.34 -0.55
CA MET A 182 -19.29 -34.47 -1.13
C MET A 182 -18.31 -35.63 -1.35
N LYS A 183 -18.64 -36.81 -0.84
CA LYS A 183 -17.99 -38.06 -1.23
C LYS A 183 -17.96 -38.13 -2.77
N HIS A 184 -16.77 -37.87 -3.33
CA HIS A 184 -16.38 -38.00 -4.74
C HIS A 184 -16.83 -36.85 -5.68
N LEU A 185 -15.92 -35.92 -6.02
CA LEU A 185 -15.36 -35.72 -7.39
C LEU A 185 -14.94 -34.29 -7.80
N ILE A 186 -15.30 -33.20 -7.10
CA ILE A 186 -14.87 -31.83 -7.44
C ILE A 186 -14.81 -30.88 -6.24
N PHE A 187 -14.05 -29.79 -6.36
CA PHE A 187 -14.02 -28.68 -5.41
C PHE A 187 -15.14 -27.68 -5.74
N ASP A 188 -16.19 -27.63 -4.93
CA ASP A 188 -17.39 -26.82 -5.22
C ASP A 188 -17.22 -25.34 -4.85
N SER A 189 -16.79 -25.07 -3.61
CA SER A 189 -16.61 -23.71 -3.12
C SER A 189 -15.56 -23.60 -2.03
N ILE A 190 -15.01 -22.39 -1.88
CA ILE A 190 -14.12 -22.00 -0.80
C ILE A 190 -14.70 -20.83 -0.03
N SER A 191 -14.56 -20.85 1.28
CA SER A 191 -14.80 -19.68 2.13
C SER A 191 -13.72 -19.58 3.19
N PHE A 192 -13.46 -18.35 3.62
CA PHE A 192 -12.52 -18.07 4.70
C PHE A 192 -13.25 -17.44 5.87
N ILE A 193 -12.80 -17.83 7.04
CA ILE A 193 -13.09 -17.16 8.29
C ILE A 193 -11.74 -16.75 8.86
N TYR A 194 -11.58 -15.47 9.15
CA TYR A 194 -10.34 -14.93 9.69
C TYR A 194 -10.64 -13.84 10.72
N LEU A 195 -9.65 -13.56 11.58
CA LEU A 195 -9.70 -12.44 12.50
C LEU A 195 -8.91 -11.26 11.91
N ASP A 196 -9.43 -10.05 12.05
CA ASP A 196 -8.67 -8.84 11.73
C ASP A 196 -7.69 -8.48 12.88
N GLN A 197 -6.98 -7.36 12.70
CA GLN A 197 -6.02 -6.85 13.69
C GLN A 197 -6.68 -6.47 15.02
N ALA A 198 -7.98 -6.23 15.05
CA ALA A 198 -8.76 -5.95 16.26
C ALA A 198 -9.35 -7.21 16.90
N GLY A 199 -9.08 -8.40 16.34
CA GLY A 199 -9.64 -9.67 16.80
C GLY A 199 -11.11 -9.85 16.43
N GLN A 200 -11.65 -9.06 15.50
CA GLN A 200 -13.00 -9.24 14.99
C GLN A 200 -13.03 -10.31 13.92
N LYS A 201 -14.03 -11.19 13.99
CA LYS A 201 -14.24 -12.29 13.05
C LYS A 201 -14.91 -11.81 11.77
N HIS A 202 -14.23 -12.05 10.66
CA HIS A 202 -14.68 -11.77 9.31
C HIS A 202 -14.93 -13.05 8.53
N ARG A 203 -15.86 -12.98 7.59
CA ARG A 203 -16.16 -14.04 6.63
C ARG A 203 -15.96 -13.51 5.23
N ALA A 204 -15.23 -14.27 4.41
CA ALA A 204 -15.07 -13.96 3.00
C ALA A 204 -15.47 -15.18 2.14
N GLY A 205 -16.17 -14.92 1.04
CA GLY A 205 -16.82 -15.94 0.23
C GLY A 205 -18.24 -16.29 0.73
N PRO A 206 -18.80 -17.44 0.31
CA PRO A 206 -18.17 -18.47 -0.50
C PRO A 206 -17.93 -18.00 -1.95
N TRP A 207 -16.85 -18.48 -2.56
CA TRP A 207 -16.64 -18.39 -4.00
C TRP A 207 -16.72 -19.79 -4.60
N GLY A 208 -17.64 -19.97 -5.54
CA GLY A 208 -17.95 -21.26 -6.14
C GLY A 208 -19.44 -21.53 -6.17
N GLY A 209 -19.80 -22.82 -6.16
CA GLY A 209 -21.18 -23.29 -6.17
C GLY A 209 -21.84 -23.29 -4.78
N PRO A 210 -23.16 -23.57 -4.73
CA PRO A 210 -23.91 -23.74 -3.48
C PRO A 210 -23.85 -25.17 -2.90
N GLY A 211 -23.02 -26.07 -3.44
CA GLY A 211 -23.05 -27.50 -3.14
C GLY A 211 -21.92 -28.03 -2.25
N GLY A 212 -22.01 -29.33 -1.91
CA GLY A 212 -21.01 -30.12 -1.16
C GLY A 212 -21.19 -30.19 0.38
N ASP A 213 -20.36 -30.98 1.09
CA ASP A 213 -20.36 -31.12 2.59
C ASP A 213 -19.16 -30.50 3.37
N PRO A 214 -19.31 -29.46 4.20
CA PRO A 214 -18.17 -28.72 4.75
C PRO A 214 -17.13 -29.52 5.57
N TYR A 215 -15.83 -29.26 5.32
CA TYR A 215 -14.66 -29.87 5.95
C TYR A 215 -13.68 -28.81 6.47
N MET A 216 -13.57 -28.72 7.80
CA MET A 216 -12.82 -27.68 8.49
C MET A 216 -11.34 -27.97 8.67
N ILE A 217 -10.53 -27.02 8.18
CA ILE A 217 -9.09 -26.96 8.43
C ILE A 217 -8.86 -25.86 9.46
N GLU A 218 -8.47 -26.26 10.66
CA GLU A 218 -8.02 -25.34 11.69
C GLU A 218 -6.51 -25.16 11.66
N PHE A 219 -6.11 -23.89 11.66
CA PHE A 219 -4.73 -23.47 11.73
C PHE A 219 -4.41 -23.18 13.20
N GLY A 220 -3.27 -23.66 13.67
CA GLY A 220 -2.84 -23.36 15.04
C GLY A 220 -2.56 -21.88 15.26
N SER A 221 -2.53 -21.47 16.53
CA SER A 221 -2.03 -20.14 16.91
C SER A 221 -0.57 -20.01 16.44
N SER A 222 -0.29 -19.07 15.53
CA SER A 222 0.99 -18.90 14.81
C SER A 222 1.21 -19.80 13.57
N GLU A 223 0.18 -20.47 13.08
CA GLU A 223 0.23 -21.15 11.79
C GLU A 223 -0.20 -20.20 10.67
N LEU A 224 0.69 -20.01 9.69
CA LEU A 224 0.54 -19.05 8.60
C LEU A 224 0.52 -19.77 7.26
N LEU A 225 -0.46 -19.47 6.42
CA LEU A 225 -0.54 -19.95 5.05
C LEU A 225 0.63 -19.38 4.23
N LYS A 226 1.41 -20.24 3.60
CA LYS A 226 2.53 -19.87 2.72
C LYS A 226 2.20 -20.07 1.24
N GLU A 227 1.43 -21.10 0.92
CA GLU A 227 1.14 -21.48 -0.45
C GLU A 227 -0.25 -22.10 -0.56
N VAL A 228 -0.90 -21.82 -1.68
CA VAL A 228 -2.07 -22.57 -2.17
C VAL A 228 -1.72 -23.12 -3.55
N SER A 229 -1.76 -24.43 -3.70
CA SER A 229 -1.55 -25.11 -4.99
C SER A 229 -2.71 -26.04 -5.28
N GLY A 230 -2.86 -26.47 -6.54
CA GLY A 230 -3.97 -27.31 -6.93
C GLY A 230 -3.91 -27.74 -8.37
N THR A 231 -4.86 -28.59 -8.75
CA THR A 231 -5.07 -29.03 -10.14
C THR A 231 -6.40 -28.51 -10.65
N TYR A 232 -6.49 -28.25 -11.95
CA TYR A 232 -7.74 -27.96 -12.64
C TYR A 232 -7.93 -28.94 -13.80
N GLY A 233 -9.17 -29.17 -14.19
CA GLY A 233 -9.51 -30.12 -15.25
C GLY A 233 -10.93 -29.93 -15.75
N LEU A 234 -11.33 -30.73 -16.73
CA LEU A 234 -12.70 -30.75 -17.22
C LEU A 234 -13.56 -31.64 -16.33
N TYR A 235 -14.76 -31.17 -16.01
CA TYR A 235 -15.83 -31.93 -15.36
C TYR A 235 -17.15 -31.55 -16.01
N GLU A 236 -17.88 -32.51 -16.58
CA GLU A 236 -19.13 -32.26 -17.31
C GLU A 236 -19.00 -31.15 -18.39
N GLY A 237 -17.85 -31.09 -19.06
CA GLY A 237 -17.54 -30.08 -20.08
C GLY A 237 -17.09 -28.71 -19.54
N TRP A 238 -17.14 -28.49 -18.23
CA TRP A 238 -16.72 -27.25 -17.58
C TRP A 238 -15.30 -27.37 -17.02
N LYS A 239 -14.51 -26.30 -17.16
CA LYS A 239 -13.18 -26.22 -16.56
C LYS A 239 -13.32 -25.86 -15.08
N VAL A 240 -12.96 -26.80 -14.20
CA VAL A 240 -13.13 -26.68 -12.75
C VAL A 240 -11.82 -26.92 -12.01
N ILE A 241 -11.73 -26.45 -10.76
CA ILE A 241 -10.66 -26.85 -9.85
C ILE A 241 -10.97 -28.28 -9.37
N ARG A 242 -9.98 -29.17 -9.52
CA ARG A 242 -10.08 -30.59 -9.22
C ARG A 242 -9.48 -30.92 -7.87
N SER A 243 -8.37 -30.29 -7.52
CA SER A 243 -7.79 -30.40 -6.19
C SER A 243 -7.20 -29.10 -5.69
N ILE A 244 -7.16 -28.94 -4.37
CA ILE A 244 -6.49 -27.84 -3.69
C ILE A 244 -5.67 -28.36 -2.51
N LYS A 245 -4.47 -27.81 -2.33
CA LYS A 245 -3.54 -28.10 -1.25
C LYS A 245 -3.11 -26.79 -0.63
N PHE A 246 -3.08 -26.74 0.69
CA PHE A 246 -2.59 -25.60 1.45
C PHE A 246 -1.27 -25.98 2.09
N VAL A 247 -0.27 -25.11 2.04
CA VAL A 247 1.01 -25.30 2.74
C VAL A 247 1.18 -24.17 3.72
N THR A 248 1.42 -24.50 4.99
CA THR A 248 1.66 -23.50 6.04
C THR A 248 3.13 -23.49 6.45
N ASN A 249 3.50 -22.57 7.34
CA ASN A 249 4.78 -22.60 8.04
C ASN A 249 4.97 -23.81 8.98
N LYS A 250 3.91 -24.58 9.29
CA LYS A 250 3.96 -25.76 10.15
C LYS A 250 3.83 -27.07 9.38
N LYS A 251 2.81 -27.19 8.53
CA LYS A 251 2.49 -28.43 7.80
C LYS A 251 1.65 -28.17 6.55
N PRO A 252 1.61 -29.12 5.61
CA PRO A 252 0.63 -29.09 4.52
C PRO A 252 -0.72 -29.65 4.96
N TYR A 253 -1.80 -29.18 4.31
CA TYR A 253 -3.15 -29.69 4.38
C TYR A 253 -3.66 -30.06 2.99
N GLY A 254 -4.34 -31.20 2.88
CA GLY A 254 -4.82 -31.75 1.61
C GLY A 254 -3.80 -32.68 0.92
N PRO A 255 -3.91 -32.91 -0.40
CA PRO A 255 -4.87 -32.27 -1.30
C PRO A 255 -6.33 -32.65 -1.02
N PHE A 256 -7.23 -31.70 -1.19
CA PHE A 256 -8.68 -31.88 -1.13
C PHE A 256 -9.23 -31.89 -2.55
N GLY A 257 -10.08 -32.86 -2.88
CA GLY A 257 -10.54 -33.11 -4.25
C GLY A 257 -9.65 -34.13 -5.00
N ARG A 258 -9.95 -34.38 -6.28
CA ARG A 258 -9.26 -35.37 -7.14
C ARG A 258 -9.15 -34.93 -8.59
#